data_AF-A0A7S1MTF3-F1
#
_entry.id   AF-A0A7S1MTF3-F1
#
_cell.length_a   1.000
_cell.length_b   1.000
_cell.length_c   1.000
_cell.angle_alpha   90.00
_cell.angle_beta   90.00
_cell.angle_gamma   90.00
#
_symmetry.space_group_name_H-M   'P 1'
#
loop_
_entity.id
_entity.type
_entity.pdbx_description
1 polymer ?
#
loop_
_entity_poly.entity_id
_entity_poly.type
_entity_poly.pdbx_seq_one_letter_code
_entity_poly.pdbx_strand_id
1 'polypeptide(L)'
;ACREGPLAQVFEERGLVPPGTPPCPPMAGPSAEERLVRLEKARDTAKDLLGKPPSYWENECEGLFKEFRLACVHLRRDREVLDSLDDKQTCWRFICKFCRDRPFWHDRCTEVLRILMLSDEWMKQFLAASDVDIGDLPPAIAEEFRRRAEEVDPNGPRPDRADEAGQPQGPKDGQPGQQPHDAGVRGPAAPAVPGPGPLPLMPAGLHAVVQRCVHAKVLVDERTNQWGEIGRGLVVSVSFAQKATEERVRSAARFLLTAKLSTAERWEPGQLSRRPAFGSDAESVVDLCKRGEEQGILIVPQASLVANVGGDDLGLRYDDWAAKEAAQALYRVFTQALRELGHELVAGKAPVGGNPFATGVRVPAVVAATFTGRQYMDLKSAGPFMHSFSF
;
A
#
# COMPACT_ATOMS: atom_id res chain seq x y z
N ALA A 1 9.45 28.59 -2.95
CA ALA A 1 9.99 28.18 -1.63
C ALA A 1 11.29 27.36 -1.70
N CYS A 2 11.79 26.94 -2.87
CA CYS A 2 12.99 26.06 -2.97
C CYS A 2 14.34 26.78 -3.18
N ARG A 3 14.56 27.99 -2.63
CA ARG A 3 15.86 28.69 -2.76
C ARG A 3 16.51 29.15 -1.45
N GLU A 4 15.87 28.95 -0.30
CA GLU A 4 16.40 29.43 0.98
C GLU A 4 16.82 28.27 1.90
N GLY A 5 17.56 27.32 1.34
CA GLY A 5 18.17 26.22 2.09
C GLY A 5 19.69 26.23 1.90
N PRO A 6 20.49 25.95 2.96
CA PRO A 6 21.96 26.00 2.93
C PRO A 6 22.62 25.02 1.93
N LEU A 7 21.87 24.09 1.34
CA LEU A 7 22.34 23.19 0.29
C LEU A 7 22.46 23.84 -1.10
N ALA A 8 21.77 24.96 -1.36
CA ALA A 8 21.85 25.64 -2.66
C ALA A 8 23.23 26.30 -2.87
N GLN A 9 23.89 26.75 -1.79
CA GLN A 9 25.22 27.36 -1.86
C GLN A 9 26.33 26.37 -2.26
N VAL A 10 26.18 25.08 -1.92
CA VAL A 10 27.22 24.06 -2.20
C VAL A 10 27.25 23.65 -3.68
N PHE A 11 26.14 23.79 -4.41
CA PHE A 11 26.09 23.49 -5.85
C PHE A 11 26.65 24.61 -6.73
N GLU A 12 26.64 25.85 -6.25
CA GLU A 12 27.14 27.01 -6.99
C GLU A 12 28.69 27.04 -6.99
N GLU A 13 29.34 26.58 -5.92
CA GLU A 13 30.81 26.54 -5.82
C GLU A 13 31.48 25.48 -6.73
N ARG A 14 30.74 24.49 -7.24
CA ARG A 14 31.31 23.41 -8.05
C ARG A 14 31.28 23.64 -9.56
N GLY A 15 30.79 24.79 -10.04
CA GLY A 15 30.84 25.15 -11.47
C GLY A 15 30.14 24.18 -12.43
N LEU A 16 29.22 23.35 -11.92
CA LEU A 16 28.50 22.32 -12.70
C LEU A 16 27.21 22.84 -13.35
N VAL A 17 26.85 24.10 -13.14
CA VAL A 17 25.72 24.74 -13.83
C VAL A 17 26.29 25.79 -14.78
N PRO A 18 26.03 25.70 -16.10
CA PRO A 18 26.49 26.71 -17.03
C PRO A 18 25.97 28.10 -16.60
N PRO A 19 26.85 29.10 -16.47
CA PRO A 19 26.43 30.45 -16.12
C PRO A 19 25.45 30.95 -17.19
N GLY A 20 24.25 31.33 -16.74
CA GLY A 20 23.19 31.82 -17.63
C GLY A 20 22.07 30.82 -17.96
N THR A 21 22.04 29.63 -17.34
CA THR A 21 20.84 28.77 -17.46
C THR A 21 19.70 29.40 -16.65
N PRO A 22 18.63 29.92 -17.29
CA PRO A 22 17.51 30.48 -16.53
C PRO A 22 16.88 29.37 -15.68
N PRO A 23 16.53 29.64 -14.41
CA PRO A 23 15.84 28.65 -13.60
C PRO A 23 14.58 28.20 -14.35
N CYS A 24 14.43 26.90 -14.57
CA CYS A 24 13.18 26.36 -15.10
C CYS A 24 12.06 26.90 -14.21
N PRO A 25 11.09 27.66 -14.75
CA PRO A 25 9.99 28.13 -13.95
C PRO A 25 9.34 26.88 -13.33
N PRO A 26 9.04 26.90 -12.02
CA PRO A 26 8.30 25.80 -11.41
C PRO A 26 7.05 25.60 -12.26
N MET A 27 6.83 24.38 -12.74
CA MET A 27 5.61 24.07 -13.50
C MET A 27 4.44 24.38 -12.59
N ALA A 28 3.79 25.53 -12.83
CA ALA A 28 2.63 25.91 -12.06
C ALA A 28 1.58 24.83 -12.29
N GLY A 29 1.06 24.27 -11.20
CA GLY A 29 -0.08 23.37 -11.27
C GLY A 29 -1.29 24.08 -11.91
N PRO A 30 -2.31 23.33 -12.32
CA PRO A 30 -3.52 23.90 -12.89
C PRO A 30 -4.15 24.94 -11.96
N SER A 31 -4.73 25.99 -12.52
CA SER A 31 -5.39 27.04 -11.73
C SER A 31 -6.58 26.47 -10.94
N ALA A 32 -7.09 27.21 -9.95
CA ALA A 32 -8.24 26.74 -9.18
C ALA A 32 -9.50 26.61 -10.07
N GLU A 33 -9.65 27.50 -11.04
CA GLU A 33 -10.73 27.51 -12.04
C GLU A 33 -10.62 26.29 -12.97
N GLU A 34 -9.42 25.95 -13.45
CA GLU A 34 -9.21 24.75 -14.25
C GLU A 34 -9.52 23.47 -13.46
N ARG A 35 -9.25 23.47 -12.15
CA ARG A 35 -9.59 22.38 -11.25
C ARG A 35 -11.12 22.28 -11.04
N LEU A 36 -11.82 23.41 -10.95
CA LEU A 36 -13.29 23.47 -10.88
C LEU A 36 -13.94 22.92 -12.15
N VAL A 37 -13.47 23.32 -13.33
CA VAL A 37 -14.00 22.82 -14.62
C VAL A 37 -13.89 21.29 -14.72
N ARG A 38 -12.84 20.68 -14.14
CA ARG A 38 -12.72 19.22 -14.07
C ARG A 38 -13.78 18.60 -13.14
N LEU A 39 -14.07 19.25 -12.01
CA LEU A 39 -15.12 18.78 -11.09
C LEU A 39 -16.52 18.91 -11.72
N GLU A 40 -16.80 20.01 -12.43
CA GLU A 40 -18.04 20.21 -13.19
C GLU A 40 -18.24 19.12 -14.23
N LYS A 41 -17.20 18.82 -15.02
CA LYS A 41 -17.24 17.73 -16.00
C LYS A 41 -17.50 16.38 -15.34
N ALA A 42 -16.86 16.09 -14.21
CA ALA A 42 -17.09 14.85 -13.48
C ALA A 42 -18.51 14.76 -12.90
N ARG A 43 -19.05 15.87 -12.37
CA ARG A 43 -20.44 15.98 -11.92
C ARG A 43 -21.41 15.71 -13.07
N ASP A 44 -21.21 16.32 -14.23
CA ASP A 44 -22.11 16.17 -15.38
C ASP A 44 -22.09 14.73 -15.90
N THR A 45 -20.90 14.11 -15.95
CA THR A 45 -20.76 12.69 -16.29
C THR A 45 -21.44 11.80 -15.24
N ALA A 46 -21.38 12.16 -13.95
CA ALA A 46 -22.07 11.44 -12.88
C ALA A 46 -23.59 11.53 -13.01
N LYS A 47 -24.11 12.70 -13.40
CA LYS A 47 -25.53 12.92 -13.68
C LYS A 47 -26.04 11.96 -14.75
N ASP A 48 -25.30 11.89 -15.86
CA ASP A 48 -25.63 10.99 -16.96
C ASP A 48 -25.57 9.53 -16.51
N LEU A 49 -24.53 9.18 -15.74
CA LEU A 49 -24.28 7.82 -15.28
C LEU A 49 -25.36 7.31 -14.30
N LEU A 50 -25.84 8.17 -13.39
CA LEU A 50 -26.90 7.84 -12.42
C LEU A 50 -28.22 7.44 -13.10
N GLY A 51 -28.47 7.93 -14.31
CA GLY A 51 -29.66 7.58 -15.11
C GLY A 51 -29.50 6.34 -16.00
N LYS A 52 -28.31 5.72 -16.06
CA LYS A 52 -28.06 4.55 -16.92
C LYS A 52 -28.44 3.22 -16.24
N PRO A 53 -28.63 2.14 -17.02
CA PRO A 53 -28.85 0.80 -16.48
C PRO A 53 -27.71 0.34 -15.56
N PRO A 54 -27.99 -0.57 -14.59
CA PRO A 54 -26.98 -1.05 -13.63
C PRO A 54 -25.69 -1.59 -14.25
N SER A 55 -25.79 -2.28 -15.39
CA SER A 55 -24.61 -2.82 -16.08
C SER A 55 -23.65 -1.73 -16.55
N TYR A 56 -24.16 -0.56 -16.94
CA TYR A 56 -23.33 0.56 -17.36
C TYR A 56 -22.70 1.25 -16.15
N TRP A 57 -23.47 1.41 -15.06
CA TRP A 57 -22.96 1.88 -13.77
C TRP A 57 -21.77 1.03 -13.30
N GLU A 58 -21.92 -0.30 -13.30
CA GLU A 58 -20.89 -1.21 -12.77
C GLU A 58 -19.54 -1.10 -13.47
N ASN A 59 -19.56 -0.79 -14.78
CA ASN A 59 -18.36 -0.70 -15.61
C ASN A 59 -17.69 0.67 -15.52
N GLU A 60 -18.46 1.76 -15.45
CA GLU A 60 -17.94 3.12 -15.60
C GLU A 60 -17.74 3.86 -14.27
N CYS A 61 -18.42 3.44 -13.20
CA CYS A 61 -18.44 4.20 -11.95
C CYS A 61 -17.06 4.40 -11.32
N GLU A 62 -16.16 3.42 -11.44
CA GLU A 62 -14.81 3.50 -10.86
C GLU A 62 -13.89 4.47 -11.60
N GLY A 63 -14.00 4.51 -12.94
CA GLY A 63 -13.25 5.46 -13.76
C GLY A 63 -13.67 6.89 -13.40
N LEU A 64 -14.97 7.11 -13.38
CA LEU A 64 -15.54 8.40 -13.00
C LEU A 64 -15.20 8.80 -11.56
N PHE A 65 -15.27 7.87 -10.60
CA PHE A 65 -14.92 8.16 -9.21
C PHE A 65 -13.47 8.60 -9.06
N LYS A 66 -12.53 8.03 -9.83
CA LYS A 66 -11.11 8.46 -9.81
C LYS A 66 -10.97 9.91 -10.26
N GLU A 67 -11.65 10.31 -11.32
CA GLU A 67 -11.64 11.69 -11.82
C GLU A 67 -12.28 12.66 -10.83
N PHE A 68 -13.48 12.29 -10.32
CA PHE A 68 -14.21 13.06 -9.32
C PHE A 68 -13.38 13.28 -8.05
N ARG A 69 -12.81 12.20 -7.48
CA ARG A 69 -11.95 12.26 -6.30
C ARG A 69 -10.75 13.17 -6.53
N LEU A 70 -10.05 13.02 -7.66
CA LEU A 70 -8.87 13.82 -7.95
C LEU A 70 -9.21 15.32 -7.99
N ALA A 71 -10.33 15.68 -8.61
CA ALA A 71 -10.81 17.06 -8.66
C ALA A 71 -11.14 17.61 -7.26
N CYS A 72 -11.83 16.85 -6.40
CA CYS A 72 -12.08 17.25 -5.00
C CYS A 72 -10.79 17.44 -4.21
N VAL A 73 -9.85 16.50 -4.30
CA VAL A 73 -8.55 16.57 -3.59
C VAL A 73 -7.77 17.81 -4.01
N HIS A 74 -7.79 18.16 -5.29
CA HIS A 74 -7.14 19.35 -5.79
C HIS A 74 -7.80 20.67 -5.35
N LEU A 75 -9.09 20.65 -5.00
CA LEU A 75 -9.83 21.83 -4.52
C LEU A 75 -9.90 21.91 -2.99
N ARG A 76 -9.30 20.97 -2.24
CA ARG A 76 -9.41 20.89 -0.77
C ARG A 76 -8.96 22.16 -0.02
N ARG A 77 -8.11 22.98 -0.64
CA ARG A 77 -7.61 24.26 -0.08
C ARG A 77 -8.40 25.48 -0.57
N ASP A 78 -9.16 25.33 -1.65
CA ASP A 78 -9.84 26.40 -2.36
C ASP A 78 -11.36 26.29 -2.12
N ARG A 79 -11.77 26.40 -0.84
CA ARG A 79 -13.17 26.13 -0.42
C ARG A 79 -14.20 27.00 -1.13
N GLU A 80 -13.90 28.27 -1.33
CA GLU A 80 -14.79 29.20 -2.04
C GLU A 80 -15.05 28.76 -3.49
N VAL A 81 -14.03 28.21 -4.15
CA VAL A 81 -14.12 27.67 -5.51
C VAL A 81 -14.90 26.35 -5.51
N LEU A 82 -14.71 25.50 -4.49
CA LEU A 82 -15.52 24.29 -4.33
C LEU A 82 -17.00 24.62 -4.06
N ASP A 83 -17.27 25.72 -3.36
CA ASP A 83 -18.62 26.19 -3.03
C ASP A 83 -19.34 26.82 -4.22
N SER A 84 -18.60 27.35 -5.20
CA SER A 84 -19.19 27.86 -6.44
C SER A 84 -19.67 26.77 -7.40
N LEU A 85 -19.44 25.49 -7.11
CA LEU A 85 -19.95 24.38 -7.93
C LEU A 85 -21.49 24.32 -7.86
N ASP A 86 -22.15 24.37 -9.01
CA ASP A 86 -23.60 24.15 -9.12
C ASP A 86 -23.97 22.66 -8.98
N ASP A 87 -25.25 22.38 -8.70
CA ASP A 87 -25.81 21.00 -8.67
C ASP A 87 -25.03 20.03 -7.76
N LYS A 88 -24.76 20.47 -6.52
CA LYS A 88 -24.09 19.68 -5.47
C LYS A 88 -24.87 18.40 -5.11
N GLN A 89 -26.19 18.40 -5.31
CA GLN A 89 -27.05 17.23 -5.05
C GLN A 89 -26.67 16.04 -5.93
N THR A 90 -26.36 16.26 -7.21
CA THR A 90 -25.89 15.20 -8.11
C THR A 90 -24.60 14.55 -7.59
N CYS A 91 -23.65 15.37 -7.10
CA CYS A 91 -22.42 14.87 -6.49
C CYS A 91 -22.70 13.99 -5.26
N TRP A 92 -23.63 14.40 -4.39
CA TRP A 92 -24.03 13.64 -3.20
C TRP A 92 -24.69 12.31 -3.55
N ARG A 93 -25.62 12.30 -4.52
CA ARG A 93 -26.24 11.07 -5.02
C ARG A 93 -25.22 10.10 -5.58
N PHE A 94 -24.26 10.62 -6.36
CA PHE A 94 -23.19 9.82 -6.94
C PHE A 94 -22.32 9.18 -5.85
N ILE A 95 -21.80 9.97 -4.91
CA ILE A 95 -20.88 9.44 -3.89
C ILE A 95 -21.57 8.45 -2.94
N CYS A 96 -22.84 8.69 -2.56
CA CYS A 96 -23.55 7.78 -1.66
C CYS A 96 -23.91 6.46 -2.36
N LYS A 97 -24.40 6.52 -3.60
CA LYS A 97 -24.60 5.31 -4.42
C LYS A 97 -23.27 4.54 -4.61
N PHE A 98 -22.18 5.25 -4.86
CA PHE A 98 -20.85 4.63 -5.00
C PHE A 98 -20.38 3.96 -3.70
N CYS A 99 -20.54 4.61 -2.55
CA CYS A 99 -20.18 4.04 -1.25
C CYS A 99 -20.96 2.75 -0.94
N ARG A 100 -22.26 2.73 -1.23
CA ARG A 100 -23.11 1.55 -1.08
C ARG A 100 -22.67 0.40 -2.00
N ASP A 101 -22.45 0.70 -3.28
CA ASP A 101 -22.22 -0.33 -4.30
C ASP A 101 -20.75 -0.82 -4.34
N ARG A 102 -19.81 -0.09 -3.73
CA ARG A 102 -18.36 -0.36 -3.80
C ARG A 102 -17.63 -0.26 -2.44
N PRO A 103 -17.88 -1.19 -1.49
CA PRO A 103 -17.30 -1.12 -0.14
C PRO A 103 -15.77 -1.07 -0.07
N PHE A 104 -15.08 -1.72 -1.01
CA PHE A 104 -13.62 -1.75 -1.06
C PHE A 104 -12.97 -0.38 -1.36
N TRP A 105 -13.74 0.61 -1.79
CA TRP A 105 -13.28 1.99 -1.99
C TRP A 105 -13.60 2.93 -0.80
N HIS A 106 -14.12 2.42 0.32
CA HIS A 106 -14.57 3.25 1.46
C HIS A 106 -13.51 4.20 2.00
N ASP A 107 -12.23 3.80 2.06
CA ASP A 107 -11.14 4.68 2.52
C ASP A 107 -10.99 5.92 1.61
N ARG A 108 -11.12 5.72 0.30
CA ARG A 108 -11.01 6.81 -0.69
C ARG A 108 -12.27 7.68 -0.71
N CYS A 109 -13.44 7.08 -0.47
CA CYS A 109 -14.68 7.84 -0.33
C CYS A 109 -14.64 8.71 0.93
N THR A 110 -14.16 8.17 2.06
CA THR A 110 -13.98 8.89 3.33
C THR A 110 -13.14 10.15 3.16
N GLU A 111 -12.06 10.09 2.38
CA GLU A 111 -11.23 11.25 2.05
C GLU A 111 -12.02 12.34 1.31
N VAL A 112 -12.79 11.96 0.28
CA VAL A 112 -13.63 12.89 -0.50
C VAL A 112 -14.71 13.51 0.39
N LEU A 113 -15.42 12.69 1.15
CA LEU A 113 -16.48 13.12 2.06
C LEU A 113 -15.96 14.14 3.08
N ARG A 114 -14.78 13.89 3.68
CA ARG A 114 -14.13 14.86 4.59
C ARG A 114 -13.84 16.19 3.92
N ILE A 115 -13.41 16.20 2.64
CA ILE A 115 -13.17 17.44 1.91
C ILE A 115 -14.48 18.21 1.72
N LEU A 116 -15.55 17.54 1.29
CA LEU A 116 -16.85 18.17 1.06
C LEU A 116 -17.46 18.68 2.37
N MET A 117 -17.30 17.97 3.49
CA MET A 117 -17.77 18.36 4.83
C MET A 117 -17.11 19.64 5.39
N LEU A 118 -15.99 20.08 4.80
CA LEU A 118 -15.34 21.35 5.19
C LEU A 118 -16.17 22.58 4.79
N SER A 119 -17.16 22.41 3.90
CA SER A 119 -18.07 23.45 3.46
C SER A 119 -19.46 23.29 4.07
N ASP A 120 -19.96 24.37 4.67
CA ASP A 120 -21.34 24.44 5.17
C ASP A 120 -22.35 24.35 4.03
N GLU A 121 -22.05 24.92 2.86
CA GLU A 121 -22.96 24.92 1.72
C GLU A 121 -23.16 23.51 1.16
N TRP A 122 -22.08 22.73 1.07
CA TRP A 122 -22.17 21.32 0.69
C TRP A 122 -22.99 20.50 1.67
N MET A 123 -22.82 20.74 2.98
CA MET A 123 -23.59 20.05 4.01
C MET A 123 -25.08 20.43 3.98
N LYS A 124 -25.42 21.70 3.75
CA LYS A 124 -26.82 22.13 3.57
C LYS A 124 -27.47 21.44 2.38
N GLN A 125 -26.76 21.32 1.26
CA GLN A 125 -27.27 20.62 0.07
C GLN A 125 -27.42 19.11 0.29
N PHE A 126 -26.56 18.49 1.11
CA PHE A 126 -26.73 17.10 1.52
C PHE A 126 -28.03 16.93 2.33
N LEU A 127 -28.22 17.77 3.36
CA LEU A 127 -29.39 17.69 4.24
C LEU A 127 -30.71 18.02 3.53
N ALA A 128 -30.66 18.85 2.49
CA ALA A 128 -31.81 19.15 1.64
C ALA A 128 -32.16 18.00 0.66
N ALA A 129 -31.24 17.07 0.40
CA ALA A 129 -31.45 15.97 -0.54
C ALA A 129 -32.17 14.80 0.15
N SER A 130 -33.47 14.66 -0.08
CA SER A 130 -34.30 13.61 0.55
C SER A 130 -33.98 12.19 0.10
N ASP A 131 -33.22 12.01 -0.97
CA ASP A 131 -32.89 10.72 -1.57
C ASP A 131 -31.47 10.23 -1.23
N VAL A 132 -30.81 10.90 -0.28
CA VAL A 132 -29.49 10.54 0.21
C VAL A 132 -29.57 10.23 1.70
N ASP A 133 -29.01 9.08 2.10
CA ASP A 133 -29.00 8.62 3.48
C ASP A 133 -27.57 8.57 4.03
N ILE A 134 -27.38 8.98 5.28
CA ILE A 134 -26.12 8.80 6.01
C ILE A 134 -25.78 7.30 6.12
N GLY A 135 -26.78 6.42 6.15
CA GLY A 135 -26.61 4.97 6.14
C GLY A 135 -25.93 4.42 4.87
N ASP A 136 -25.95 5.15 3.77
CA ASP A 136 -25.24 4.79 2.54
C ASP A 136 -23.73 5.13 2.59
N LEU A 137 -23.28 5.88 3.61
CA LEU A 137 -21.89 6.29 3.78
C LEU A 137 -21.04 5.20 4.45
N PRO A 138 -19.70 5.24 4.30
CA PRO A 138 -18.80 4.34 5.02
C PRO A 138 -19.02 4.40 6.54
N PRO A 139 -19.09 3.27 7.25
CA PRO A 139 -19.32 3.26 8.70
C PRO A 139 -18.30 4.09 9.50
N ALA A 140 -17.06 4.15 9.00
CA ALA A 140 -15.96 4.88 9.62
C ALA A 140 -16.15 6.42 9.65
N ILE A 141 -17.00 6.97 8.78
CA ILE A 141 -17.27 8.43 8.72
C ILE A 141 -18.68 8.80 9.16
N ALA A 142 -19.62 7.86 9.26
CA ALA A 142 -21.03 8.13 9.55
C ALA A 142 -21.23 8.97 10.83
N GLU A 143 -20.47 8.70 11.89
CA GLU A 143 -20.55 9.46 13.15
C GLU A 143 -20.00 10.90 13.03
N GLU A 144 -18.88 11.05 12.31
CA GLU A 144 -18.27 12.36 12.01
C GLU A 144 -19.25 13.19 11.17
N PHE A 145 -19.94 12.54 10.23
CA PHE A 145 -20.93 13.16 9.36
C PHE A 145 -22.17 13.61 10.12
N ARG A 146 -22.71 12.76 11.01
CA ARG A 146 -23.86 13.12 11.88
C ARG A 146 -23.56 14.33 12.75
N ARG A 147 -22.41 14.33 13.44
CA ARG A 147 -21.98 15.48 14.24
C ARG A 147 -21.92 16.75 13.39
N ARG A 148 -21.36 16.65 12.18
CA ARG A 148 -21.25 17.80 11.28
C ARG A 148 -22.60 18.30 10.78
N ALA A 149 -23.54 17.38 10.50
CA ALA A 149 -24.91 17.74 10.14
C ALA A 149 -25.60 18.53 11.25
N GLU A 150 -25.48 18.10 12.51
CA GLU A 150 -26.04 18.80 13.67
C GLU A 150 -25.43 20.19 13.88
N GLU A 151 -24.13 20.36 13.60
CA GLU A 151 -23.47 21.68 13.67
C GLU A 151 -24.00 22.65 12.61
N VAL A 152 -24.27 22.16 11.39
CA VAL A 152 -24.69 23.00 10.26
C VAL A 152 -26.18 23.33 10.31
N ASP A 153 -27.02 22.40 10.77
CA ASP A 153 -28.45 22.61 10.98
C ASP A 153 -28.92 22.08 12.36
N PRO A 154 -28.70 22.86 13.44
CA PRO A 154 -29.06 22.43 14.80
C PRO A 154 -30.57 22.30 15.01
N ASN A 155 -31.39 22.87 14.12
CA ASN A 155 -32.86 22.81 14.19
C ASN A 155 -33.45 21.75 13.23
N GLY A 156 -32.60 21.08 12.45
CA GLY A 156 -33.01 20.04 11.52
C GLY A 156 -33.57 18.80 12.22
N PRO A 157 -34.40 18.00 11.51
CA PRO A 157 -34.85 16.71 12.01
C PRO A 157 -33.64 15.80 12.26
N ARG A 158 -33.53 15.26 13.49
CA ARG A 158 -32.42 14.35 13.85
C ARG A 158 -32.57 13.03 13.10
N PRO A 159 -31.58 12.60 12.29
CA PRO A 159 -31.70 11.44 11.41
C PRO A 159 -31.98 10.11 12.13
N ASP A 160 -31.57 9.96 13.40
CA ASP A 160 -31.57 8.63 14.05
C ASP A 160 -32.74 8.34 15.02
N ARG A 161 -33.68 9.27 15.21
CA ARG A 161 -34.76 9.06 16.19
C ARG A 161 -35.98 8.31 15.66
N ALA A 162 -36.03 7.97 14.37
CA ALA A 162 -37.16 7.29 13.79
C ALA A 162 -37.19 5.77 14.09
N ASP A 163 -36.02 5.13 14.28
CA ASP A 163 -35.95 3.65 14.36
C ASP A 163 -35.84 3.08 15.79
N GLU A 164 -35.56 3.89 16.81
CA GLU A 164 -35.56 3.40 18.21
C GLU A 164 -36.98 3.30 18.83
N ALA A 165 -38.00 3.88 18.22
CA ALA A 165 -39.37 3.83 18.73
C ALA A 165 -40.17 2.57 18.31
N GLY A 166 -39.57 1.67 17.51
CA GLY A 166 -40.29 0.65 16.75
C GLY A 166 -39.87 -0.81 16.95
N GLN A 167 -38.93 -1.15 17.85
CA GLN A 167 -38.73 -2.57 18.20
C GLN A 167 -39.80 -3.02 19.21
N PRO A 168 -40.82 -3.81 18.81
CA PRO A 168 -41.70 -4.45 19.76
C PRO A 168 -40.86 -5.38 20.63
N GLN A 169 -40.90 -5.17 21.95
CA GLN A 169 -40.46 -6.16 22.91
C GLN A 169 -41.29 -7.43 22.69
N GLY A 170 -40.73 -8.39 21.95
CA GLY A 170 -41.35 -9.68 21.72
C GLY A 170 -41.58 -10.42 23.04
N PRO A 171 -42.65 -11.23 23.15
CA PRO A 171 -43.00 -11.94 24.36
C PRO A 171 -41.89 -12.94 24.72
N LYS A 172 -41.51 -12.94 26.01
CA LYS A 172 -40.62 -13.92 26.62
C LYS A 172 -41.35 -15.27 26.72
N ASP A 173 -41.44 -16.01 25.61
CA ASP A 173 -41.89 -17.40 25.65
C ASP A 173 -40.69 -18.35 25.80
N GLY A 174 -40.85 -19.28 26.74
CA GLY A 174 -39.79 -20.08 27.34
C GLY A 174 -39.11 -21.06 26.39
N GLN A 175 -37.79 -21.17 26.56
CA GLN A 175 -37.01 -22.30 26.03
C GLN A 175 -37.23 -23.54 26.90
N PRO A 176 -37.53 -24.71 26.31
CA PRO A 176 -37.47 -25.99 27.00
C PRO A 176 -36.04 -26.52 27.04
N GLY A 177 -35.57 -26.80 28.26
CA GLY A 177 -34.61 -27.84 28.63
C GLY A 177 -33.37 -28.03 27.76
N GLN A 178 -32.27 -27.35 28.10
CA GLN A 178 -30.93 -27.85 27.82
C GLN A 178 -30.39 -28.62 29.03
N GLN A 179 -29.86 -29.81 28.73
CA GLN A 179 -29.30 -30.80 29.65
C GLN A 179 -28.10 -30.29 30.46
N PRO A 180 -27.83 -30.89 31.64
CA PRO A 180 -26.76 -30.46 32.53
C PRO A 180 -25.40 -30.93 31.99
N HIS A 181 -24.58 -29.99 31.52
CA HIS A 181 -23.14 -30.20 31.36
C HIS A 181 -22.39 -29.63 32.56
N ASP A 182 -21.52 -30.48 33.09
CA ASP A 182 -20.54 -30.33 34.16
C ASP A 182 -20.21 -28.91 34.64
N ALA A 183 -20.39 -28.75 35.95
CA ALA A 183 -19.90 -27.63 36.74
C ALA A 183 -18.36 -27.68 36.85
N GLY A 184 -17.69 -27.23 35.80
CA GLY A 184 -16.28 -26.84 35.84
C GLY A 184 -16.12 -25.46 36.48
N VAL A 185 -15.40 -25.42 37.60
CA VAL A 185 -15.01 -24.24 38.38
C VAL A 185 -14.53 -23.08 37.48
N ARG A 186 -15.33 -22.01 37.35
CA ARG A 186 -14.91 -20.74 36.73
C ARG A 186 -14.05 -19.96 37.72
N GLY A 187 -12.75 -19.91 37.46
CA GLY A 187 -11.85 -18.94 38.10
C GLY A 187 -12.20 -17.50 37.72
N PRO A 188 -11.76 -16.50 38.50
CA PRO A 188 -12.06 -15.09 38.27
C PRO A 188 -11.56 -14.65 36.89
N ALA A 189 -12.45 -13.98 36.15
CA ALA A 189 -12.17 -13.44 34.82
C ALA A 189 -10.97 -12.47 34.89
N ALA A 190 -9.92 -12.79 34.15
CA ALA A 190 -8.77 -11.91 34.00
C ALA A 190 -9.23 -10.57 33.39
N PRO A 191 -8.68 -9.43 33.87
CA PRO A 191 -9.04 -8.12 33.35
C PRO A 191 -8.75 -8.04 31.85
N ALA A 192 -9.69 -7.44 31.11
CA ALA A 192 -9.58 -7.26 29.67
C ALA A 192 -8.27 -6.53 29.33
N VAL A 193 -7.38 -7.23 28.63
CA VAL A 193 -6.16 -6.63 28.10
C VAL A 193 -6.59 -5.61 27.04
N PRO A 194 -6.21 -4.33 27.16
CA PRO A 194 -6.52 -3.34 26.13
C PRO A 194 -5.92 -3.82 24.81
N GLY A 195 -6.76 -3.91 23.78
CA GLY A 195 -6.35 -4.31 22.45
C GLY A 195 -5.18 -3.45 21.96
N PRO A 196 -4.24 -4.01 21.18
CA PRO A 196 -3.11 -3.25 20.65
C PRO A 196 -3.66 -2.06 19.86
N GLY A 197 -3.41 -0.85 20.35
CA GLY A 197 -3.72 0.37 19.63
C GLY A 197 -3.01 0.38 18.26
N PRO A 198 -3.44 1.25 17.32
CA PRO A 198 -2.81 1.37 16.02
C PRO A 198 -1.31 1.59 16.22
N LEU A 199 -0.51 0.61 15.79
CA LEU A 199 0.94 0.68 15.92
C LEU A 199 1.40 1.95 15.19
N PRO A 200 2.13 2.86 15.85
CA PRO A 200 2.70 4.00 15.16
C PRO A 200 3.53 3.45 13.99
N LEU A 201 3.22 3.88 12.77
CA LEU A 201 3.99 3.62 11.57
C LEU A 201 5.39 4.19 11.78
N MET A 202 6.25 3.39 12.41
CA MET A 202 7.66 3.68 12.55
C MET A 202 8.19 3.88 11.14
N PRO A 203 8.89 5.00 10.85
CA PRO A 203 9.43 5.22 9.53
C PRO A 203 10.35 4.06 9.18
N ALA A 204 10.00 3.40 8.07
CA ALA A 204 10.74 2.26 7.55
C ALA A 204 12.10 2.76 7.02
N GLY A 205 13.17 2.16 7.51
CA GLY A 205 14.53 2.39 7.03
C GLY A 205 14.81 1.61 5.75
N LEU A 206 14.14 0.49 5.50
CA LEU A 206 14.35 -0.32 4.29
C LEU A 206 13.02 -0.71 3.65
N HIS A 207 12.93 -0.58 2.34
CA HIS A 207 11.80 -1.04 1.53
C HIS A 207 12.26 -2.16 0.61
N ALA A 208 11.51 -3.27 0.59
CA ALA A 208 11.79 -4.39 -0.28
C ALA A 208 10.52 -4.81 -1.05
N VAL A 209 10.66 -5.03 -2.35
CA VAL A 209 9.65 -5.72 -3.16
C VAL A 209 10.21 -7.07 -3.56
N VAL A 210 9.48 -8.12 -3.23
CA VAL A 210 9.89 -9.51 -3.43
C VAL A 210 8.98 -10.16 -4.45
N GLN A 211 9.56 -10.88 -5.41
CA GLN A 211 8.83 -11.62 -6.43
C GLN A 211 9.42 -13.03 -6.59
N ARG A 212 8.56 -14.03 -6.72
CA ARG A 212 8.96 -15.40 -7.09
C ARG A 212 9.39 -15.46 -8.54
N CYS A 213 10.47 -16.19 -8.80
CA CYS A 213 10.95 -16.50 -10.14
C CYS A 213 11.22 -18.00 -10.31
N VAL A 214 11.04 -18.47 -11.55
CA VAL A 214 11.52 -19.79 -12.01
C VAL A 214 12.97 -19.66 -12.49
N HIS A 215 13.30 -18.50 -13.08
CA HIS A 215 14.64 -18.12 -13.49
C HIS A 215 14.71 -16.60 -13.55
N ALA A 216 15.85 -16.03 -13.15
CA ALA A 216 16.11 -14.61 -13.29
C ALA A 216 17.59 -14.36 -13.57
N LYS A 217 17.89 -13.37 -14.40
CA LYS A 217 19.26 -12.90 -14.63
C LYS A 217 19.32 -11.39 -14.70
N VAL A 218 20.45 -10.84 -14.27
CA VAL A 218 20.70 -9.40 -14.24
C VAL A 218 22.08 -9.08 -14.81
N LEU A 219 22.19 -7.97 -15.52
CA LEU A 219 23.47 -7.48 -16.02
C LEU A 219 24.32 -6.99 -14.84
N VAL A 220 25.43 -7.69 -14.57
CA VAL A 220 26.34 -7.38 -13.47
C VAL A 220 27.46 -6.46 -13.96
N ASP A 221 27.92 -6.60 -15.20
CA ASP A 221 28.91 -5.69 -15.78
C ASP A 221 28.55 -5.35 -17.22
N GLU A 222 28.19 -4.09 -17.46
CA GLU A 222 27.80 -3.56 -18.77
C GLU A 222 28.97 -3.58 -19.76
N ARG A 223 30.21 -3.41 -19.29
CA ARG A 223 31.39 -3.35 -20.16
C ARG A 223 31.74 -4.71 -20.74
N THR A 224 31.59 -5.77 -19.93
CA THR A 224 31.90 -7.15 -20.34
C THR A 224 30.67 -7.93 -20.77
N ASN A 225 29.48 -7.30 -20.73
CA ASN A 225 28.19 -7.97 -20.92
C ASN A 225 28.05 -9.21 -20.02
N GLN A 226 28.51 -9.12 -18.78
CA GLN A 226 28.47 -10.22 -17.82
C GLN A 226 27.11 -10.25 -17.13
N TRP A 227 26.47 -11.41 -17.15
CA TRP A 227 25.17 -11.65 -16.50
C TRP A 227 25.36 -12.52 -15.26
N GLY A 228 24.72 -12.13 -14.16
CA GLY A 228 24.53 -12.98 -13.00
C GLY A 228 23.15 -13.62 -13.07
N GLU A 229 23.05 -14.91 -12.79
CA GLU A 229 21.80 -15.65 -12.93
C GLU A 229 21.48 -16.50 -11.69
N ILE A 230 20.18 -16.65 -11.45
CA ILE A 230 19.64 -17.61 -10.50
C ILE A 230 18.61 -18.49 -11.21
N GLY A 231 18.47 -19.72 -10.72
CA GLY A 231 17.34 -20.56 -11.04
C GLY A 231 16.08 -20.11 -10.32
N ARG A 232 15.42 -21.06 -9.68
CA ARG A 232 14.23 -20.81 -8.86
C ARG A 232 14.57 -20.00 -7.63
N GLY A 233 13.68 -19.10 -7.23
CA GLY A 233 13.78 -18.41 -5.96
C GLY A 233 13.14 -17.03 -5.98
N LEU A 234 13.85 -16.03 -5.47
CA LEU A 234 13.32 -14.69 -5.23
C LEU A 234 14.12 -13.63 -5.98
N VAL A 235 13.42 -12.71 -6.65
CA VAL A 235 13.95 -11.41 -7.05
C VAL A 235 13.55 -10.39 -5.98
N VAL A 236 14.52 -9.65 -5.46
CA VAL A 236 14.35 -8.68 -4.38
C VAL A 236 14.83 -7.32 -4.86
N SER A 237 13.89 -6.41 -5.12
CA SER A 237 14.19 -4.99 -5.33
C SER A 237 14.26 -4.28 -3.99
N VAL A 238 15.36 -3.58 -3.70
CA VAL A 238 15.59 -2.94 -2.39
C VAL A 238 15.89 -1.46 -2.50
N SER A 239 15.37 -0.69 -1.54
CA SER A 239 15.70 0.71 -1.32
C SER A 239 15.95 1.01 0.15
N PHE A 240 16.82 1.97 0.41
CA PHE A 240 17.24 2.38 1.75
C PHE A 240 16.82 3.83 1.97
N ALA A 241 16.02 4.06 3.01
CA ALA A 241 15.66 5.39 3.45
C ALA A 241 16.75 5.97 4.37
N GLN A 242 16.73 7.29 4.62
CA GLN A 242 17.74 7.98 5.44
C GLN A 242 17.92 7.38 6.85
N LYS A 243 16.87 6.76 7.40
CA LYS A 243 16.87 6.15 8.74
C LYS A 243 17.28 4.67 8.76
N ALA A 244 17.74 4.14 7.62
CA ALA A 244 18.24 2.78 7.52
C ALA A 244 19.47 2.56 8.42
N THR A 245 19.48 1.45 9.15
CA THR A 245 20.65 1.01 9.95
C THR A 245 21.09 -0.38 9.53
N GLU A 246 22.37 -0.71 9.74
CA GLU A 246 22.91 -2.04 9.42
C GLU A 246 22.16 -3.17 10.15
N GLU A 247 21.72 -2.93 11.39
CA GLU A 247 20.94 -3.88 12.18
C GLU A 247 19.61 -4.21 11.48
N ARG A 248 18.86 -3.19 11.03
CA ARG A 248 17.61 -3.37 10.28
C ARG A 248 17.85 -4.10 8.96
N VAL A 249 18.95 -3.77 8.27
CA VAL A 249 19.35 -4.45 7.04
C VAL A 249 19.61 -5.94 7.27
N ARG A 250 20.33 -6.31 8.35
CA ARG A 250 20.57 -7.71 8.74
C ARG A 250 19.27 -8.42 9.16
N SER A 251 18.39 -7.73 9.88
CA SER A 251 17.07 -8.26 10.25
C SER A 251 16.20 -8.56 9.02
N ALA A 252 16.17 -7.62 8.05
CA ALA A 252 15.47 -7.80 6.78
C ALA A 252 16.03 -8.99 5.97
N ALA A 253 17.36 -9.14 5.92
CA ALA A 253 17.99 -10.30 5.28
C ALA A 253 17.57 -11.62 5.93
N ARG A 254 17.57 -11.70 7.28
CA ARG A 254 17.10 -12.88 8.02
C ARG A 254 15.61 -13.16 7.75
N PHE A 255 14.77 -12.13 7.73
CA PHE A 255 13.36 -12.26 7.39
C PHE A 255 13.17 -12.84 5.99
N LEU A 256 13.84 -12.29 4.97
CA LEU A 256 13.68 -12.77 3.59
C LEU A 256 14.11 -14.23 3.39
N LEU A 257 15.11 -14.70 4.15
CA LEU A 257 15.56 -16.09 4.12
C LEU A 257 14.58 -17.06 4.80
N THR A 258 13.87 -16.60 5.83
CA THR A 258 13.03 -17.43 6.71
C THR A 258 11.52 -17.27 6.47
N ALA A 259 11.10 -16.21 5.80
CA ALA A 259 9.72 -15.97 5.42
C ALA A 259 9.28 -16.95 4.33
N LYS A 260 8.02 -17.38 4.40
CA LYS A 260 7.40 -18.29 3.42
C LYS A 260 7.05 -17.53 2.14
N LEU A 261 8.05 -17.25 1.31
CA LEU A 261 7.93 -16.44 0.10
C LEU A 261 8.32 -17.20 -1.16
N SER A 262 9.00 -18.34 -1.05
CA SER A 262 9.38 -19.19 -2.18
C SER A 262 8.46 -20.39 -2.32
N THR A 263 8.72 -21.27 -3.29
CA THR A 263 7.98 -22.52 -3.53
C THR A 263 8.91 -23.60 -4.05
N ALA A 264 8.70 -24.85 -3.63
CA ALA A 264 9.40 -26.01 -4.19
C ALA A 264 8.85 -26.39 -5.58
N GLU A 265 7.57 -26.11 -5.82
CA GLU A 265 6.84 -26.71 -6.93
C GLU A 265 7.37 -26.24 -8.28
N ARG A 266 7.81 -27.20 -9.10
CA ARG A 266 8.00 -27.00 -10.54
C ARG A 266 6.64 -26.93 -11.22
N TRP A 267 5.93 -25.82 -11.02
CA TRP A 267 4.71 -25.58 -11.78
C TRP A 267 5.08 -25.26 -13.22
N GLU A 268 4.74 -26.17 -14.12
CA GLU A 268 4.81 -25.93 -15.55
C GLU A 268 3.47 -25.39 -16.07
N PRO A 269 3.47 -24.32 -16.88
CA PRO A 269 2.27 -23.83 -17.53
C PRO A 269 1.57 -24.95 -18.30
N GLY A 270 0.36 -25.32 -17.89
CA GLY A 270 -0.47 -26.35 -18.54
C GLY A 270 -0.74 -27.61 -17.72
N GLN A 271 -0.12 -27.80 -16.56
CA GLN A 271 -0.53 -28.87 -15.64
C GLN A 271 -1.88 -28.54 -15.00
N LEU A 272 -2.92 -29.31 -15.38
CA LEU A 272 -4.33 -29.19 -14.94
C LEU A 272 -4.59 -29.62 -13.49
N SER A 273 -3.55 -30.01 -12.75
CA SER A 273 -3.67 -30.34 -11.33
C SER A 273 -4.24 -29.14 -10.56
N ARG A 274 -5.21 -29.40 -9.67
CA ARG A 274 -5.88 -28.38 -8.84
C ARG A 274 -4.84 -27.41 -8.29
N ARG A 275 -4.91 -26.14 -8.72
CA ARG A 275 -4.07 -25.08 -8.16
C ARG A 275 -4.24 -25.09 -6.64
N PRO A 276 -3.14 -25.20 -5.86
CA PRO A 276 -3.21 -24.98 -4.42
C PRO A 276 -3.86 -23.62 -4.14
N ALA A 277 -4.53 -23.48 -3.00
CA ALA A 277 -5.02 -22.18 -2.56
C ALA A 277 -3.85 -21.17 -2.56
N PHE A 278 -4.13 -19.92 -2.92
CA PHE A 278 -3.10 -18.89 -3.05
C PHE A 278 -2.21 -18.82 -1.80
N GLY A 279 -0.90 -19.08 -1.96
CA GLY A 279 0.07 -19.06 -0.87
C GLY A 279 0.16 -20.33 0.00
N SER A 280 -0.67 -21.35 -0.23
CA SER A 280 -0.56 -22.62 0.53
C SER A 280 0.70 -23.44 0.19
N ASP A 281 1.31 -23.17 -0.96
CA ASP A 281 2.58 -23.74 -1.42
C ASP A 281 3.80 -22.95 -0.95
N ALA A 282 3.60 -21.90 -0.15
CA ALA A 282 4.65 -20.98 0.23
C ALA A 282 5.58 -21.56 1.30
N GLU A 283 6.87 -21.55 1.02
CA GLU A 283 7.92 -22.05 1.89
C GLU A 283 9.10 -21.08 1.97
N SER A 284 9.91 -21.22 3.01
CA SER A 284 11.10 -20.38 3.16
C SER A 284 12.24 -20.86 2.27
N VAL A 285 13.09 -19.94 1.84
CA VAL A 285 14.30 -20.27 1.07
C VAL A 285 15.18 -21.23 1.87
N VAL A 286 15.31 -21.01 3.18
CA VAL A 286 16.11 -21.86 4.08
C VAL A 286 15.55 -23.28 4.17
N ASP A 287 14.24 -23.45 4.32
CA ASP A 287 13.63 -24.78 4.46
C ASP A 287 13.78 -25.60 3.17
N LEU A 288 13.61 -24.95 2.02
CA LEU A 288 13.85 -25.55 0.70
C LEU A 288 15.32 -26.00 0.56
N CYS A 289 16.25 -25.09 0.86
CA CYS A 289 17.69 -25.36 0.86
C CYS A 289 18.09 -26.52 1.77
N LYS A 290 17.50 -26.63 2.98
CA LYS A 290 17.72 -27.74 3.91
C LYS A 290 17.25 -29.09 3.39
N ARG A 291 16.26 -29.12 2.50
CA ARG A 291 15.81 -30.34 1.81
C ARG A 291 16.64 -30.66 0.56
N GLY A 292 17.62 -29.83 0.25
CA GLY A 292 18.47 -29.98 -0.91
C GLY A 292 17.90 -29.37 -2.20
N GLU A 293 16.81 -28.62 -2.10
CA GLU A 293 16.28 -27.87 -3.23
C GLU A 293 17.15 -26.64 -3.52
N GLU A 294 17.46 -26.43 -4.79
CA GLU A 294 18.19 -25.24 -5.22
C GLU A 294 17.28 -24.01 -5.17
N GLN A 295 17.77 -22.96 -4.50
CA GLN A 295 17.10 -21.67 -4.41
C GLN A 295 18.10 -20.54 -4.62
N GLY A 296 17.67 -19.48 -5.29
CA GLY A 296 18.45 -18.28 -5.50
C GLY A 296 17.76 -17.03 -4.98
N ILE A 297 18.56 -16.01 -4.68
CA ILE A 297 18.10 -14.66 -4.36
C ILE A 297 18.86 -13.71 -5.28
N LEU A 298 18.13 -13.03 -6.16
CA LEU A 298 18.66 -12.00 -7.05
C LEU A 298 18.25 -10.64 -6.52
N ILE A 299 19.24 -9.79 -6.22
CA ILE A 299 19.04 -8.52 -5.55
C ILE A 299 19.26 -7.38 -6.55
N VAL A 300 18.31 -6.44 -6.61
CA VAL A 300 18.37 -5.27 -7.49
C VAL A 300 18.23 -3.99 -6.65
N PRO A 301 19.17 -3.03 -6.75
CA PRO A 301 18.99 -1.71 -6.13
C PRO A 301 17.88 -0.95 -6.86
N GLN A 302 16.87 -0.48 -6.15
CA GLN A 302 15.72 0.22 -6.73
C GLN A 302 15.32 1.42 -5.87
N ALA A 303 16.01 2.55 -6.04
CA ALA A 303 15.80 3.75 -5.25
C ALA A 303 14.35 4.28 -5.29
N SER A 304 13.59 3.99 -6.36
CA SER A 304 12.20 4.43 -6.50
C SER A 304 11.20 3.81 -5.53
N LEU A 305 11.57 2.80 -4.77
CA LEU A 305 10.66 2.22 -3.76
C LEU A 305 10.41 3.15 -2.55
N VAL A 306 11.25 4.18 -2.34
CA VAL A 306 11.05 5.22 -1.32
C VAL A 306 10.51 6.52 -1.92
N ALA A 307 10.05 6.49 -3.17
CA ALA A 307 9.49 7.67 -3.80
C ALA A 307 8.13 8.02 -3.16
N ASN A 308 7.95 9.30 -2.86
CA ASN A 308 6.68 9.86 -2.44
C ASN A 308 6.09 10.68 -3.59
N VAL A 309 4.76 10.72 -3.66
CA VAL A 309 4.07 11.63 -4.58
C VAL A 309 4.03 13.01 -3.93
N GLY A 310 4.56 14.00 -4.62
CA GLY A 310 4.51 15.42 -4.25
C GLY A 310 3.06 15.89 -4.13
N GLY A 311 2.82 16.77 -3.15
CA GLY A 311 1.46 17.12 -2.74
C GLY A 311 0.59 17.65 -3.88
N ASP A 312 1.02 18.74 -4.52
CA ASP A 312 0.19 19.48 -5.47
C ASP A 312 0.62 19.29 -6.93
N ASP A 313 1.86 18.86 -7.19
CA ASP A 313 2.43 18.66 -8.53
C ASP A 313 2.35 17.20 -9.01
N LEU A 314 1.94 16.27 -8.14
CA LEU A 314 2.00 14.82 -8.35
C LEU A 314 3.41 14.34 -8.78
N GLY A 315 4.44 15.16 -8.55
CA GLY A 315 5.82 14.87 -8.93
C GLY A 315 6.42 13.82 -8.01
N LEU A 316 7.24 12.91 -8.52
CA LEU A 316 7.93 11.94 -7.67
C LEU A 316 9.05 12.63 -6.90
N ARG A 317 8.99 12.56 -5.57
CA ARG A 317 10.01 13.06 -4.64
C ARG A 317 10.74 11.91 -3.99
N TYR A 318 12.03 12.08 -3.74
CA TYR A 318 12.91 11.03 -3.20
C TYR A 318 13.59 11.52 -1.91
N ASP A 319 12.93 12.42 -1.18
CA ASP A 319 13.52 13.08 -0.01
C ASP A 319 13.89 12.08 1.08
N ASP A 320 13.14 10.97 1.20
CA ASP A 320 13.41 9.93 2.19
C ASP A 320 14.56 9.00 1.79
N TRP A 321 15.08 9.07 0.56
CA TRP A 321 16.16 8.20 0.11
C TRP A 321 17.48 8.53 0.83
N ALA A 322 18.18 7.49 1.28
CA ALA A 322 19.51 7.66 1.85
C ALA A 322 20.47 8.24 0.81
N ALA A 323 21.43 9.06 1.27
CA ALA A 323 22.50 9.56 0.41
C ALA A 323 23.18 8.39 -0.33
N LYS A 324 23.57 8.61 -1.59
CA LYS A 324 24.04 7.56 -2.51
C LYS A 324 25.12 6.66 -1.89
N GLU A 325 26.10 7.25 -1.22
CA GLU A 325 27.23 6.53 -0.59
C GLU A 325 26.75 5.67 0.58
N ALA A 326 25.85 6.19 1.41
CA ALA A 326 25.25 5.46 2.52
C ALA A 326 24.37 4.31 2.02
N ALA A 327 23.53 4.56 1.01
CA ALA A 327 22.71 3.54 0.37
C ALA A 327 23.57 2.44 -0.27
N GLN A 328 24.70 2.80 -0.89
CA GLN A 328 25.64 1.83 -1.46
C GLN A 328 26.30 0.97 -0.38
N ALA A 329 26.69 1.57 0.76
CA ALA A 329 27.25 0.83 1.88
C ALA A 329 26.23 -0.16 2.46
N LEU A 330 24.99 0.30 2.70
CA LEU A 330 23.90 -0.54 3.20
C LEU A 330 23.54 -1.67 2.22
N TYR A 331 23.58 -1.41 0.91
CA TYR A 331 23.40 -2.44 -0.11
C TYR A 331 24.47 -3.53 -0.02
N ARG A 332 25.74 -3.16 0.18
CA ARG A 332 26.83 -4.13 0.39
C ARG A 332 26.58 -4.96 1.66
N VAL A 333 26.24 -4.30 2.77
CA VAL A 333 25.90 -4.98 4.04
C VAL A 333 24.74 -5.95 3.84
N PHE A 334 23.69 -5.56 3.13
CA PHE A 334 22.53 -6.39 2.84
C PHE A 334 22.90 -7.66 2.05
N THR A 335 23.64 -7.50 0.95
CA THR A 335 24.07 -8.63 0.11
C THR A 335 24.99 -9.59 0.86
N GLN A 336 25.88 -9.06 1.71
CA GLN A 336 26.78 -9.85 2.55
C GLN A 336 26.01 -10.59 3.65
N ALA A 337 25.07 -9.91 4.32
CA ALA A 337 24.23 -10.51 5.34
C ALA A 337 23.39 -11.67 4.79
N LEU A 338 22.83 -11.55 3.59
CA LEU A 338 22.11 -12.65 2.94
C LEU A 338 22.99 -13.88 2.70
N ARG A 339 24.26 -13.69 2.32
CA ARG A 339 25.21 -14.80 2.16
C ARG A 339 25.55 -15.44 3.50
N GLU A 340 25.99 -14.65 4.47
CA GLU A 340 26.39 -15.12 5.81
C GLU A 340 25.25 -15.86 6.52
N LEU A 341 24.07 -15.22 6.58
CA LEU A 341 22.89 -15.79 7.22
C LEU A 341 22.35 -16.99 6.44
N GLY A 342 22.45 -16.99 5.11
CA GLY A 342 22.08 -18.13 4.29
C GLY A 342 22.90 -19.37 4.66
N HIS A 343 24.22 -19.23 4.78
CA HIS A 343 25.10 -20.30 5.26
C HIS A 343 24.78 -20.73 6.70
N GLU A 344 24.66 -19.77 7.62
CA GLU A 344 24.37 -20.02 9.05
C GLU A 344 23.05 -20.79 9.24
N LEU A 345 21.97 -20.31 8.62
CA LEU A 345 20.62 -20.84 8.81
C LEU A 345 20.43 -22.22 8.18
N VAL A 346 21.10 -22.47 7.06
CA VAL A 346 21.06 -23.75 6.34
C VAL A 346 21.92 -24.81 7.03
N ALA A 347 23.15 -24.46 7.43
CA ALA A 347 24.02 -25.40 8.14
C ALA A 347 23.41 -25.84 9.48
N GLY A 348 22.55 -25.02 10.08
CA GLY A 348 21.95 -25.26 11.38
C GLY A 348 23.01 -25.37 12.47
N LYS A 349 22.60 -25.78 13.67
CA LYS A 349 23.54 -26.32 14.67
C LYS A 349 23.89 -27.75 14.27
N ALA A 350 24.61 -27.95 13.17
CA ALA A 350 25.15 -29.27 12.87
C ALA A 350 25.94 -29.75 14.10
N PRO A 351 25.72 -30.99 14.60
CA PRO A 351 26.49 -31.51 15.72
C PRO A 351 27.97 -31.46 15.35
N VAL A 352 28.77 -30.86 16.24
CA VAL A 352 30.21 -30.68 16.08
C VAL A 352 30.83 -32.05 15.72
N GLY A 353 31.22 -32.24 14.46
CA GLY A 353 31.86 -33.46 13.97
C GLY A 353 31.17 -34.18 12.80
N GLY A 354 29.96 -33.81 12.39
CA GLY A 354 29.33 -34.34 11.19
C GLY A 354 29.77 -33.60 9.92
N ASN A 355 30.10 -34.30 8.82
CA ASN A 355 30.36 -33.68 7.53
C ASN A 355 29.04 -33.04 7.00
N PRO A 356 28.91 -31.70 6.94
CA PRO A 356 27.67 -31.04 6.55
C PRO A 356 27.29 -31.24 5.09
N PHE A 357 28.20 -31.76 4.26
CA PHE A 357 27.97 -31.99 2.83
C PHE A 357 27.44 -33.39 2.49
N ALA A 358 27.30 -34.29 3.47
CA ALA A 358 26.79 -35.65 3.23
C ALA A 358 25.26 -35.71 3.07
N THR A 359 24.53 -34.62 3.34
CA THR A 359 23.07 -34.62 3.51
C THR A 359 22.29 -34.01 2.33
N GLY A 360 22.96 -33.67 1.22
CA GLY A 360 22.29 -33.07 0.05
C GLY A 360 21.82 -31.62 0.26
N VAL A 361 22.11 -31.01 1.41
CA VAL A 361 21.77 -29.63 1.75
C VAL A 361 22.42 -28.64 0.77
N ARG A 362 21.66 -27.64 0.34
CA ARG A 362 22.11 -26.57 -0.58
C ARG A 362 22.12 -25.23 0.12
N VAL A 363 23.07 -24.37 -0.19
CA VAL A 363 23.09 -22.97 0.26
C VAL A 363 22.41 -22.10 -0.81
N PRO A 364 21.62 -21.07 -0.44
CA PRO A 364 21.00 -20.20 -1.43
C PRO A 364 22.04 -19.47 -2.28
N ALA A 365 21.85 -19.46 -3.60
CA ALA A 365 22.68 -18.70 -4.52
C ALA A 365 22.32 -17.21 -4.46
N VAL A 366 23.23 -16.36 -3.99
CA VAL A 366 22.98 -14.91 -3.85
C VAL A 366 23.69 -14.12 -4.95
N VAL A 367 22.91 -13.64 -5.92
CA VAL A 367 23.35 -12.78 -7.01
C VAL A 367 22.91 -11.34 -6.73
N ALA A 368 23.80 -10.38 -6.89
CA ALA A 368 23.51 -8.97 -6.66
C ALA A 368 23.88 -8.17 -7.90
N ALA A 369 22.96 -7.34 -8.37
CA ALA A 369 23.24 -6.40 -9.44
C ALA A 369 24.21 -5.30 -8.96
N THR A 370 24.85 -4.61 -9.91
CA THR A 370 25.68 -3.44 -9.57
C THR A 370 24.83 -2.33 -8.99
N PHE A 371 25.34 -1.70 -7.92
CA PHE A 371 24.59 -0.64 -7.23
C PHE A 371 24.26 0.56 -8.14
N THR A 372 25.15 0.85 -9.08
CA THR A 372 25.04 1.97 -10.03
C THR A 372 24.84 1.46 -11.44
N GLY A 373 24.23 2.28 -12.28
CA GLY A 373 24.02 1.96 -13.70
C GLY A 373 22.62 1.43 -13.96
N ARG A 374 22.35 1.06 -15.22
CA ARG A 374 21.05 0.56 -15.65
C ARG A 374 20.91 -0.91 -15.24
N GLN A 375 19.79 -1.21 -14.60
CA GLN A 375 19.49 -2.55 -14.12
C GLN A 375 18.74 -3.32 -15.22
N TYR A 376 19.47 -3.90 -16.18
CA TYR A 376 18.86 -4.77 -17.18
C TYR A 376 18.61 -6.15 -16.57
N MET A 377 17.36 -6.60 -16.60
CA MET A 377 16.93 -7.85 -15.99
C MET A 377 15.99 -8.62 -16.91
N ASP A 378 16.16 -9.94 -16.94
CA ASP A 378 15.22 -10.89 -17.54
C ASP A 378 14.66 -11.79 -16.42
N LEU A 379 13.34 -11.86 -16.34
CA LEU A 379 12.61 -12.54 -15.27
C LEU A 379 11.54 -13.45 -15.87
N LYS A 380 11.63 -14.74 -15.55
CA LYS A 380 10.58 -15.73 -15.85
C LYS A 380 9.91 -16.16 -14.55
N SER A 381 8.59 -16.03 -14.50
CA SER A 381 7.79 -16.39 -13.32
C SER A 381 6.54 -17.19 -13.70
N ALA A 382 6.21 -18.19 -12.89
CA ALA A 382 4.97 -18.96 -12.97
C ALA A 382 3.81 -18.32 -12.16
N GLY A 383 4.05 -17.12 -11.62
CA GLY A 383 3.16 -16.43 -10.69
C GLY A 383 4.04 -15.62 -9.74
N PRO A 384 4.18 -14.30 -9.95
CA PRO A 384 5.20 -13.50 -9.26
C PRO A 384 5.02 -13.45 -7.74
N PHE A 385 3.85 -13.80 -7.20
CA PHE A 385 3.56 -13.84 -5.76
C PHE A 385 4.18 -12.63 -5.04
N MET A 386 3.85 -11.43 -5.54
CA MET A 386 4.56 -10.21 -5.21
C MET A 386 4.18 -9.71 -3.81
N HIS A 387 5.19 -9.39 -3.01
CA HIS A 387 5.01 -8.81 -1.69
C HIS A 387 5.86 -7.55 -1.54
N SER A 388 5.35 -6.58 -0.77
CA SER A 388 6.07 -5.38 -0.39
C SER A 388 6.24 -5.35 1.12
N PHE A 389 7.45 -5.07 1.57
CA PHE A 389 7.81 -5.00 2.98
C PHE A 389 8.53 -3.69 3.30
N SER A 390 8.27 -3.21 4.51
CA SER A 390 8.86 -2.00 5.08
C SER A 390 9.44 -2.36 6.45
N PHE A 391 10.73 -2.13 6.65
CA PHE A 391 11.51 -2.54 7.84
C PHE A 391 12.10 -1.34 8.59
#